data_AF-A0AAF0L2E1-F1
#
_entry.id   AF-A0AAF0L2E1-F1
#
_cell.length_a   1.000
_cell.length_b   1.000
_cell.length_c   1.000
_cell.angle_alpha   90.00
_cell.angle_beta   90.00
_cell.angle_gamma   90.00
#
_symmetry.space_group_name_H-M   'P 1'
#
loop_
_entity.id
_entity.type
_entity.pdbx_description
1 polymer ?
#
loop_
_entity_poly.entity_id
_entity_poly.type
_entity_poly.pdbx_seq_one_letter_code
_entity_poly.pdbx_strand_id
1 'polypeptide(L)' 'MREPEDDMPAAELDARARADAALRRIRDGADPAREAFMLANTLNDESVGRLGRRLRALFRRP' A
#
# COMPACT_ATOMS: atom_id res chain seq x y z
N MET A 1 -16.88 19.73 8.39
CA MET A 1 -15.53 19.57 8.96
C MET A 1 -14.80 18.72 7.93
N ARG A 2 -13.78 19.26 7.24
CA ARG A 2 -13.09 18.53 6.16
C ARG A 2 -12.06 17.62 6.80
N GLU A 3 -12.18 16.33 6.57
CA GLU A 3 -11.26 15.36 7.16
C GLU A 3 -9.97 15.35 6.32
N PRO A 4 -8.79 15.13 6.92
CA PRO A 4 -7.53 15.07 6.16
C PRO A 4 -7.53 13.96 5.10
N GLU A 5 -8.45 13.01 5.21
CA GLU A 5 -8.68 11.92 4.27
C GLU A 5 -9.42 12.40 2.99
N ASP A 6 -10.17 13.50 3.04
CA ASP A 6 -10.94 14.04 1.91
C ASP A 6 -10.04 14.59 0.80
N ASP A 7 -8.85 15.06 1.15
CA ASP A 7 -7.88 15.63 0.21
C ASP A 7 -6.74 14.66 -0.14
N MET A 8 -6.79 13.44 0.40
CA MET A 8 -5.71 12.48 0.29
C MET A 8 -5.76 11.72 -1.05
N PRO A 9 -4.63 11.56 -1.77
CA PRO A 9 -4.58 10.74 -2.97
C PRO A 9 -5.05 9.30 -2.68
N ALA A 10 -5.84 8.72 -3.59
CA ALA A 10 -6.42 7.37 -3.41
C ALA A 10 -5.39 6.27 -3.07
N ALA A 11 -4.15 6.40 -3.56
CA ALA A 11 -3.07 5.46 -3.26
C ALA A 11 -2.58 5.55 -1.80
N GLU A 12 -2.67 6.73 -1.21
CA GLU A 12 -2.25 7.00 0.17
C GLU A 12 -3.37 6.60 1.15
N LEU A 13 -4.65 6.78 0.78
CA LEU A 13 -5.80 6.24 1.50
C LEU A 13 -5.77 4.70 1.58
N ASP A 14 -5.49 4.03 0.46
CA ASP A 14 -5.35 2.57 0.42
C ASP A 14 -4.16 2.09 1.26
N ALA A 15 -3.01 2.77 1.20
CA ALA A 15 -1.85 2.46 2.04
C ALA A 15 -2.18 2.60 3.54
N ARG A 16 -2.91 3.65 3.91
CA ARG A 16 -3.36 3.90 5.29
C ARG A 16 -4.34 2.84 5.78
N ALA A 17 -5.33 2.48 4.97
CA ALA A 17 -6.27 1.40 5.31
C ALA A 17 -5.56 0.06 5.56
N ARG A 18 -4.51 -0.25 4.80
CA ARG A 18 -3.70 -1.46 4.98
C ARG A 18 -2.80 -1.41 6.21
N ALA A 19 -2.24 -0.24 6.51
CA ALA A 19 -1.49 -0.03 7.74
C ALA A 19 -2.40 -0.25 8.97
N ASP A 20 -3.62 0.28 8.95
CA ASP A 20 -4.61 0.07 10.01
C ASP A 20 -4.99 -1.41 10.16
N ALA A 21 -5.16 -2.13 9.05
CA ALA A 21 -5.40 -3.57 9.10
C ALA A 21 -4.24 -4.35 9.73
N ALA A 22 -2.99 -3.97 9.45
CA ALA A 22 -1.80 -4.56 10.08
C ALA A 22 -1.76 -4.24 11.58
N LEU A 23 -2.03 -2.99 11.97
CA LEU A 23 -2.09 -2.58 13.38
C LEU A 23 -3.18 -3.33 14.16
N ARG A 24 -4.33 -3.61 13.54
CA ARG A 24 -5.38 -4.46 14.16
C ARG A 24 -4.88 -5.88 14.39
N ARG A 25 -4.21 -6.50 13.41
CA ARG A 25 -3.62 -7.84 13.58
C ARG A 25 -2.57 -7.88 14.69
N ILE A 26 -1.72 -6.86 14.77
CA ILE A 26 -0.73 -6.72 15.86
C ILE A 26 -1.44 -6.64 17.22
N ARG A 27 -2.51 -5.83 17.30
CA ARG A 27 -3.32 -5.71 18.51
C ARG A 27 -3.99 -7.03 18.90
N ASP A 28 -4.36 -7.85 17.92
CA ASP A 28 -4.93 -9.19 18.12
C ASP A 28 -3.86 -10.26 18.43
N GLY A 29 -2.59 -9.87 18.55
CA GLY A 29 -1.48 -10.73 18.99
C GLY A 29 -0.53 -11.19 17.90
N ALA A 30 -0.63 -10.66 16.67
CA ALA A 30 0.33 -10.95 15.61
C ALA A 30 1.71 -10.31 15.90
N ASP A 31 2.77 -10.95 15.41
CA ASP A 31 4.15 -10.46 15.56
C ASP A 31 4.35 -9.11 14.82
N PRO A 32 4.75 -8.02 15.52
CA PRO A 32 4.89 -6.70 14.93
C PRO A 32 5.94 -6.60 13.84
N ALA A 33 7.07 -7.30 14.00
CA ALA A 33 8.16 -7.26 13.03
C ALA A 33 7.75 -7.92 11.71
N ARG A 34 7.05 -9.05 11.80
CA ARG A 34 6.48 -9.76 10.66
C ARG A 34 5.41 -8.94 9.95
N GLU A 35 4.48 -8.32 10.67
CA GLU A 35 3.43 -7.49 10.06
C GLU A 35 4.01 -6.25 9.36
N ALA A 36 5.00 -5.58 9.96
CA ALA A 36 5.69 -4.46 9.32
C ALA A 36 6.43 -4.88 8.04
N PHE A 37 7.11 -6.03 8.08
CA PHE A 37 7.80 -6.58 6.92
C PHE A 37 6.86 -7.00 5.79
N MET A 38 5.74 -7.65 6.12
CA MET A 38 4.71 -8.02 5.13
C MET A 38 4.04 -6.78 4.52
N LEU A 39 3.76 -5.76 5.33
CA LEU A 39 3.20 -4.49 4.83
C LEU A 39 4.17 -3.80 3.87
N ALA A 40 5.45 -3.70 4.23
CA ALA A 40 6.47 -3.11 3.37
C ALA A 40 6.60 -3.87 2.03
N ASN A 41 6.60 -5.20 2.06
CA ASN A 41 6.64 -6.00 0.83
C ASN A 41 5.40 -5.83 -0.03
N THR A 42 4.21 -5.79 0.58
CA THR A 42 2.95 -5.59 -0.15
C THR A 42 2.95 -4.24 -0.89
N LEU A 43 3.36 -3.17 -0.20
CA LEU A 43 3.45 -1.84 -0.79
C LEU A 43 4.54 -1.76 -1.89
N ASN A 44 5.65 -2.47 -1.70
CA ASN A 44 6.72 -2.54 -2.68
C ASN A 44 6.31 -3.31 -3.94
N ASP A 45 5.73 -4.50 -3.80
CA ASP A 45 5.26 -5.33 -4.91
C ASP A 45 4.20 -4.62 -5.76
N GLU A 46 3.29 -3.86 -5.13
CA GLU A 46 2.34 -3.05 -5.87
C GLU A 46 2.97 -1.87 -6.58
N SER A 47 3.97 -1.22 -5.98
CA SER A 47 4.69 -0.11 -6.59
C SER A 47 5.49 -0.60 -7.79
N VAL A 48 6.24 -1.70 -7.63
CA VAL A 48 7.00 -2.37 -8.68
C VAL A 48 6.05 -2.93 -9.76
N GLY A 49 4.91 -3.52 -9.39
CA GLY A 49 3.91 -4.02 -10.33
C GLY A 49 3.20 -2.92 -11.12
N ARG A 50 2.94 -1.75 -10.52
CA ARG A 50 2.44 -0.56 -11.23
C ARG A 50 3.50 0.01 -12.17
N LEU A 51 4.75 0.10 -11.72
CA LEU A 51 5.87 0.54 -12.55
C LEU A 51 6.08 -0.40 -13.75
N GLY A 52 6.10 -1.71 -13.53
CA GLY A 52 6.21 -2.72 -14.58
C GLY A 52 5.06 -2.64 -15.59
N ARG A 53 3.82 -2.41 -15.14
CA ARG A 53 2.68 -2.18 -16.04
C ARG A 53 2.82 -0.91 -16.87
N ARG A 54 3.29 0.19 -16.27
CA ARG A 54 3.56 1.45 -16.99
C ARG A 54 4.69 1.27 -18.00
N LEU A 55 5.80 0.66 -17.61
CA LEU A 55 6.90 0.33 -18.50
C LEU A 55 6.43 -0.56 -19.66
N ARG A 56 5.67 -1.62 -19.37
CA ARG A 56 5.11 -2.48 -20.41
C ARG A 56 4.16 -1.75 -21.36
N ALA A 57 3.36 -0.79 -20.86
CA ALA A 57 2.51 0.04 -21.71
C ALA A 57 3.32 1.04 -22.57
N LEU A 58 4.43 1.56 -22.04
CA LEU A 58 5.38 2.40 -22.79
C LEU A 58 6.09 1.60 -23.89
N PHE A 59 6.62 0.41 -23.58
CA PHE A 59 7.33 -0.44 -24.54
C PHE A 59 6.42 -1.21 -25.51
N ARG A 60 5.10 -1.24 -25.27
CA ARG A 60 4.09 -1.84 -26.17
C ARG A 60 3.41 -0.81 -27.07
N ARG A 61 3.80 0.46 -26.98
CA ARG A 61 3.35 1.52 -27.87
C ARG A 61 4.22 1.48 -29.14
N PRO A 62 3.67 1.20 -30.33
CA PRO A 62 4.42 1.11 -31.58
C PRO A 62 5.01 2.45 -32.01
#